data_AF-K1UN35-F1
#
_entry.id   AF-K1UN35-F1
#
_cell.length_a   1.000
_cell.length_b   1.000
_cell.length_c   1.000
_cell.angle_alpha   90.00
_cell.angle_beta   90.00
_cell.angle_gamma   90.00
#
_symmetry.space_group_name_H-M   'P 1'
#
loop_
_entity.id
_entity.type
_entity.pdbx_description
1 polymer ?
#
loop_
_entity_poly.entity_id
_entity_poly.type
_entity_poly.pdbx_seq_one_letter_code
_entity_poly.pdbx_strand_id
1 'polypeptide(L)'
;MKAKYAFYCFGKYPIKPSKKQTVINLWHGTPLKRIGHLEKGCENIDYDFFSKVLTSAPMYKPIMADIFGCTENRVEVMGNPRNDEMFKKDRIKDDYIKGGAGKLILWLPTYREYDEGFIISILNKDELNSLNTYLMDNNIKMIVKLHPLQTADTQGIELSHIKFITQDELNRSDMTVYTLLRNADGLITDYSSVYFDYMLL
;
A
#
# COMPACT_ATOMS: atom_id res chain seq x y z
N MET A 1 11.08 -0.02 30.42
CA MET A 1 10.60 -0.85 29.28
C MET A 1 11.36 -2.19 29.32
N LYS A 2 10.68 -3.35 29.33
CA LYS A 2 11.30 -4.69 29.52
C LYS A 2 11.59 -5.46 28.22
N ALA A 3 11.04 -5.02 27.08
CA ALA A 3 11.18 -5.73 25.81
C ALA A 3 12.63 -5.65 25.29
N LYS A 4 13.24 -6.81 25.01
CA LYS A 4 14.57 -6.91 24.40
C LYS A 4 14.55 -6.63 22.90
N TYR A 5 13.46 -7.00 22.22
CA TYR A 5 13.24 -6.77 20.80
C TYR A 5 11.92 -6.03 20.59
N ALA A 6 11.90 -5.08 19.66
CA ALA A 6 10.68 -4.41 19.23
C ALA A 6 10.71 -4.24 17.70
N PHE A 7 9.55 -4.38 17.07
CA PHE A 7 9.37 -4.24 15.64
C PHE A 7 8.22 -3.27 15.39
N TYR A 8 8.38 -2.35 14.45
CA TYR A 8 7.33 -1.43 14.06
C TYR A 8 7.48 -1.02 12.59
N CYS A 9 6.37 -0.61 11.96
CA CYS A 9 6.32 -0.23 10.55
C CYS A 9 5.82 1.20 10.32
N PHE A 10 5.06 1.76 11.26
CA PHE A 10 4.43 3.07 11.14
C PHE A 10 4.65 3.93 12.40
N GLY A 11 4.65 5.25 12.18
CA GLY A 11 4.75 6.24 13.23
C GLY A 11 6.16 6.47 13.76
N LYS A 12 6.26 7.37 14.73
CA LYS A 12 7.44 7.58 15.54
C LYS A 12 7.14 7.00 16.92
N TYR A 13 7.96 6.06 17.37
CA TYR A 13 8.07 5.76 18.79
C TYR A 13 9.28 6.56 19.29
N PRO A 14 9.10 7.79 19.80
CA PRO A 14 10.22 8.69 20.13
C PRO A 14 10.93 8.26 21.42
N ILE A 15 11.33 6.99 21.48
CA ILE A 15 11.99 6.35 22.60
C ILE A 15 13.24 5.68 22.03
N LYS A 16 14.40 6.25 22.34
CA LYS A 16 15.68 5.71 21.89
C LYS A 16 15.91 4.32 22.50
N PRO A 17 16.35 3.32 21.72
CA PRO A 17 16.69 2.00 22.25
C PRO A 17 17.82 2.09 23.26
N SER A 18 17.71 1.38 24.39
CA SER A 18 18.87 1.19 25.26
C SER A 18 19.88 0.21 24.64
N LYS A 19 21.12 0.18 25.16
CA LYS A 19 22.17 -0.75 24.69
C LYS A 19 21.79 -2.24 24.79
N LYS A 20 20.77 -2.59 25.58
CA LYS A 20 20.28 -3.96 25.77
C LYS A 20 19.07 -4.29 24.88
N GLN A 21 18.63 -3.35 24.04
CA GLN A 21 17.45 -3.48 23.19
C GLN A 21 17.84 -3.44 21.71
N THR A 22 17.08 -4.16 20.90
CA THR A 22 17.14 -4.10 19.46
C THR A 22 15.78 -3.71 18.92
N VAL A 23 15.69 -2.52 18.35
CA VAL A 23 14.45 -2.00 17.75
C VAL A 23 14.61 -2.00 16.24
N ILE A 24 13.70 -2.65 15.54
CA ILE A 24 13.73 -2.78 14.08
C ILE A 24 12.57 -1.97 13.49
N ASN A 25 12.93 -0.95 12.72
CA ASN A 25 11.98 -0.20 11.90
C ASN A 25 11.82 -0.93 10.56
N LEU A 26 10.70 -1.62 10.38
CA LEU A 26 10.36 -2.31 9.14
C LEU A 26 10.01 -1.33 8.01
N TRP A 27 9.68 -0.09 8.37
CA TRP A 27 9.07 0.89 7.48
C TRP A 27 7.78 0.36 6.83
N HIS A 28 7.18 1.15 5.94
CA HIS A 28 5.87 0.83 5.34
C HIS A 28 5.82 1.07 3.83
N GLY A 29 6.97 1.04 3.17
CA GLY A 29 7.04 0.99 1.71
C GLY A 29 8.28 1.62 1.13
N THR A 30 8.59 1.21 -0.10
CA THR A 30 9.72 1.76 -0.85
C THR A 30 9.50 3.27 -1.08
N PRO A 31 10.47 4.14 -0.73
CA PRO A 31 10.31 5.58 -0.92
C PRO A 31 10.14 5.97 -2.39
N LEU A 32 9.05 6.69 -2.69
CA LEU A 32 8.81 7.36 -3.97
C LEU A 32 8.82 8.89 -3.81
N LYS A 33 8.21 9.36 -2.71
CA LYS A 33 8.13 10.77 -2.34
C LYS A 33 9.28 11.13 -1.40
N ARG A 34 9.66 12.41 -1.37
CA ARG A 34 10.56 12.95 -0.35
C ARG A 34 9.87 12.85 1.02
N ILE A 35 10.59 12.30 1.99
CA ILE A 35 10.12 12.03 3.36
C ILE A 35 11.28 12.20 4.34
N GLY A 36 10.97 12.34 5.63
CA GLY A 36 11.98 12.45 6.68
C GLY A 36 12.87 13.68 6.46
N HIS A 37 14.18 13.55 6.62
CA HIS A 37 15.12 14.66 6.40
C HIS A 37 15.15 15.19 4.96
N LEU A 38 14.64 14.43 3.99
CA LEU A 38 14.58 14.87 2.59
C LEU A 38 13.38 15.79 2.30
N GLU A 39 12.46 15.92 3.25
CA GLU A 39 11.31 16.82 3.19
C GLU A 39 11.70 18.21 3.68
N LYS A 40 11.29 19.25 2.94
CA LYS A 40 11.64 20.64 3.25
C LYS A 40 11.09 21.03 4.63
N GLY A 41 11.95 21.56 5.49
CA GLY A 41 11.60 21.94 6.86
C GLY A 41 11.66 20.80 7.88
N CYS A 42 11.99 19.57 7.44
CA CYS A 42 12.13 18.40 8.30
C CYS A 42 13.60 17.97 8.53
N GLU A 43 14.56 18.74 8.04
CA GLU A 43 15.99 18.39 8.00
C GLU A 43 16.59 18.15 9.40
N ASN A 44 16.04 18.80 10.43
CA ASN A 44 16.55 18.73 11.81
C ASN A 44 15.68 17.88 12.74
N ILE A 45 14.65 17.22 12.22
CA ILE A 45 13.76 16.40 13.06
C ILE A 45 14.47 15.09 13.40
N ASP A 46 14.52 14.71 14.67
CA ASP A 46 15.04 13.39 15.04
C ASP A 46 14.05 12.30 14.61
N TYR A 47 14.49 11.39 13.74
CA TYR A 47 13.75 10.19 13.33
C TYR A 47 14.44 8.89 13.78
N ASP A 48 15.64 8.98 14.36
CA ASP A 48 16.53 7.86 14.58
C ASP A 48 16.20 7.10 15.88
N PHE A 49 14.99 6.57 16.00
CA PHE A 49 14.50 5.88 17.20
C PHE A 49 14.57 4.35 17.13
N PHE A 50 15.46 3.82 16.30
CA PHE A 50 15.59 2.39 16.05
C PHE A 50 17.03 1.93 16.21
N SER A 51 17.29 0.63 16.23
CA SER A 51 18.63 0.06 16.12
C SER A 51 18.99 -0.16 14.65
N LYS A 52 18.04 -0.68 13.87
CA LYS A 52 18.14 -0.87 12.42
C LYS A 52 16.84 -0.48 11.71
N VAL A 53 16.95 -0.12 10.44
CA VAL A 53 15.82 0.11 9.53
C VAL A 53 15.95 -0.79 8.30
N LEU A 54 14.83 -1.30 7.80
CA LEU A 54 14.82 -2.17 6.62
C LEU A 54 14.63 -1.39 5.33
N THR A 55 15.14 -1.94 4.23
CA THR A 55 14.89 -1.44 2.88
C THR A 55 14.81 -2.58 1.87
N SER A 56 13.98 -2.42 0.84
CA SER A 56 13.66 -3.47 -0.13
C SER A 56 14.79 -3.80 -1.12
N ALA A 57 15.71 -2.87 -1.38
CA ALA A 57 16.80 -3.08 -2.34
C ALA A 57 18.08 -2.29 -1.98
N PRO A 58 19.27 -2.74 -2.43
CA PRO A 58 20.54 -2.08 -2.12
C PRO A 58 20.59 -0.60 -2.51
N MET A 59 19.96 -0.23 -3.63
CA MET A 59 19.93 1.16 -4.10
C MET A 59 19.25 2.13 -3.13
N TYR A 60 18.37 1.64 -2.25
CA TYR A 60 17.67 2.47 -1.27
C TYR A 60 18.44 2.61 0.05
N LYS A 61 19.56 1.92 0.25
CA LYS A 61 20.35 2.05 1.49
C LYS A 61 20.77 3.50 1.78
N PRO A 62 21.42 4.23 0.85
CA PRO A 62 21.80 5.62 1.10
C PRO A 62 20.57 6.51 1.30
N ILE A 63 19.52 6.30 0.51
CA ILE A 63 18.27 7.07 0.59
C ILE A 63 17.62 6.92 1.97
N MET A 64 17.56 5.70 2.51
CA MET A 64 16.99 5.43 3.83
C MET A 64 17.90 5.96 4.95
N ALA A 65 19.22 5.87 4.80
CA ALA A 65 20.17 6.46 5.73
C ALA A 65 19.92 7.98 5.87
N ASP A 66 19.77 8.67 4.73
CA ASP A 66 19.46 10.10 4.68
C ASP A 66 18.08 10.41 5.28
N ILE A 67 17.02 9.70 4.89
CA ILE A 67 15.64 9.93 5.39
C ILE A 67 15.59 9.93 6.92
N PHE A 68 16.31 9.01 7.56
CA PHE A 68 16.26 8.82 9.01
C PHE A 68 17.42 9.46 9.78
N GLY A 69 18.41 10.06 9.09
CA GLY A 69 19.60 10.61 9.72
C GLY A 69 20.46 9.55 10.41
N CYS A 70 20.59 8.37 9.81
CA CYS A 70 21.39 7.26 10.35
C CYS A 70 22.47 6.84 9.36
N THR A 71 23.34 5.91 9.75
CA THR A 71 24.42 5.39 8.90
C THR A 71 23.95 4.19 8.09
N GLU A 72 24.47 4.00 6.87
CA GLU A 72 24.07 2.89 5.97
C GLU A 72 24.26 1.48 6.56
N ASN A 73 25.19 1.30 7.50
CA ASN A 73 25.39 0.04 8.22
C ASN A 73 24.23 -0.33 9.17
N ARG A 74 23.33 0.63 9.47
CA ARG A 74 22.09 0.41 10.21
C ARG A 74 20.89 0.22 9.30
N VAL A 75 21.08 0.36 7.98
CA VAL A 75 20.09 0.02 6.98
C VAL A 75 20.34 -1.41 6.50
N GLU A 76 19.35 -2.27 6.64
CA GLU A 76 19.42 -3.67 6.22
C GLU A 76 18.60 -3.88 4.95
N VAL A 77 19.21 -4.54 3.96
CA VAL A 77 18.50 -4.88 2.72
C VAL A 77 17.71 -6.15 2.96
N MET A 78 16.40 -6.00 3.12
CA MET A 78 15.44 -7.06 3.34
C MET A 78 14.11 -6.71 2.67
N GLY A 79 13.39 -7.71 2.16
CA GLY A 79 12.01 -7.50 1.69
C GLY A 79 11.07 -7.03 2.79
N ASN A 80 9.90 -6.51 2.42
CA ASN A 80 8.85 -6.18 3.38
C ASN A 80 8.08 -7.45 3.75
N PRO A 81 7.92 -7.81 5.04
CA PRO A 81 7.20 -9.03 5.44
C PRO A 81 5.75 -9.12 4.95
N ARG A 82 5.12 -7.97 4.68
CA ARG A 82 3.76 -7.90 4.10
C ARG A 82 3.71 -8.47 2.68
N ASN A 83 4.81 -8.45 1.94
CA ASN A 83 4.86 -8.93 0.57
C ASN A 83 4.81 -10.46 0.51
N ASP A 84 5.19 -11.16 1.59
CA ASP A 84 5.09 -12.61 1.70
C ASP A 84 3.66 -13.10 1.50
N GLU A 85 2.66 -12.30 1.88
CA GLU A 85 1.25 -12.64 1.70
C GLU A 85 0.88 -12.84 0.23
N MET A 86 1.51 -12.09 -0.69
CA MET A 86 1.22 -12.20 -2.12
C MET A 86 1.59 -13.58 -2.69
N PHE A 87 2.51 -14.29 -2.04
CA PHE A 87 3.01 -15.60 -2.50
C PHE A 87 2.34 -16.79 -1.80
N LYS A 88 1.45 -16.55 -0.83
CA LYS A 88 0.74 -17.61 -0.08
C LYS A 88 -0.54 -17.99 -0.80
N LYS A 89 -0.54 -19.08 -1.57
CA LYS A 89 -1.74 -19.56 -2.27
C LYS A 89 -2.89 -19.92 -1.31
N ASP A 90 -4.09 -19.53 -1.69
CA ASP A 90 -5.38 -19.72 -1.04
C ASP A 90 -6.44 -19.71 -2.15
N ARG A 91 -6.70 -20.89 -2.71
CA ARG A 91 -7.56 -21.03 -3.89
C ARG A 91 -9.00 -20.59 -3.61
N ILE A 92 -9.49 -20.81 -2.39
CA ILE A 92 -10.88 -20.49 -2.04
C ILE A 92 -11.06 -18.97 -2.03
N LYS A 93 -10.14 -18.23 -1.38
CA LYS A 93 -10.17 -16.75 -1.40
C LYS A 93 -9.92 -16.20 -2.81
N ASP A 94 -8.99 -16.79 -3.57
CA ASP A 94 -8.68 -16.35 -4.93
C ASP A 94 -9.87 -16.49 -5.87
N ASP A 95 -10.51 -17.66 -5.87
CA ASP A 95 -11.68 -17.94 -6.71
C ASP A 95 -12.85 -17.01 -6.32
N TYR A 96 -13.02 -16.71 -5.03
CA TYR A 96 -13.99 -15.74 -4.54
C TYR A 96 -13.69 -14.30 -5.02
N ILE A 97 -12.43 -13.87 -4.94
CA ILE A 97 -12.01 -12.53 -5.37
C ILE A 97 -12.23 -12.37 -6.87
N LYS A 98 -11.85 -13.36 -7.69
CA LYS A 98 -12.06 -13.33 -9.14
C LYS A 98 -13.53 -13.44 -9.51
N GLY A 99 -14.30 -14.26 -8.80
CA GLY A 99 -15.75 -14.41 -9.00
C GLY A 99 -16.11 -14.86 -10.41
N GLY A 100 -15.30 -15.72 -11.03
CA GLY A 100 -15.50 -16.23 -12.39
C GLY A 100 -14.96 -15.35 -13.52
N ALA A 101 -14.46 -14.15 -13.22
CA ALA A 101 -13.85 -13.29 -14.23
C ALA A 101 -12.56 -13.90 -14.81
N GLY A 102 -12.34 -13.70 -16.12
CA GLY A 102 -11.14 -14.19 -16.82
C GLY A 102 -9.89 -13.41 -16.45
N LYS A 103 -10.05 -12.12 -16.13
CA LYS A 103 -8.98 -11.22 -15.68
C LYS A 103 -9.46 -10.34 -14.52
N LEU A 104 -8.52 -9.98 -13.64
CA LEU A 104 -8.76 -9.04 -12.55
C LEU A 104 -7.83 -7.84 -12.67
N ILE A 105 -8.39 -6.63 -12.69
CA ILE A 105 -7.66 -5.38 -12.55
C ILE A 105 -7.89 -4.83 -11.14
N LEU A 106 -6.82 -4.47 -10.44
CA LEU A 106 -6.90 -3.77 -9.17
C LEU A 106 -6.57 -2.29 -9.40
N TRP A 107 -7.42 -1.41 -8.90
CA TRP A 107 -7.21 0.03 -8.92
C TRP A 107 -7.02 0.56 -7.50
N LEU A 108 -5.82 1.07 -7.22
CA LEU A 108 -5.41 1.65 -5.93
C LEU A 108 -5.02 3.14 -6.11
N PRO A 109 -6.00 4.07 -6.20
CA PRO A 109 -5.70 5.50 -6.28
C PRO A 109 -5.14 6.02 -4.94
N THR A 110 -4.22 7.00 -4.98
CA THR A 110 -3.84 7.74 -3.77
C THR A 110 -4.86 8.82 -3.41
N TYR A 111 -4.89 9.20 -2.13
CA TYR A 111 -5.75 10.27 -1.64
C TYR A 111 -5.40 11.63 -2.26
N ARG A 112 -6.43 12.42 -2.56
CA ARG A 112 -6.32 13.81 -3.04
C ARG A 112 -7.23 14.70 -2.20
N GLU A 113 -6.70 15.81 -1.70
CA GLU A 113 -7.44 16.77 -0.85
C GLU A 113 -8.46 17.62 -1.63
N TYR A 114 -8.25 17.81 -2.95
CA TYR A 114 -9.06 18.70 -3.80
C TYR A 114 -10.24 18.00 -4.49
N ASP A 115 -10.77 16.92 -3.90
CA ASP A 115 -11.78 16.10 -4.57
C ASP A 115 -13.21 16.62 -4.33
N GLU A 116 -13.61 17.64 -5.10
CA GLU A 116 -15.01 18.13 -5.16
C GLU A 116 -15.87 17.33 -6.18
N GLY A 117 -15.50 16.10 -6.56
CA GLY A 117 -16.28 15.36 -7.56
C GLY A 117 -16.02 13.86 -7.69
N PHE A 118 -17.05 13.07 -7.33
CA PHE A 118 -17.23 11.64 -7.63
C PHE A 118 -16.18 10.67 -7.04
N ILE A 119 -16.53 9.38 -6.94
CA ILE A 119 -15.77 8.33 -6.21
C ILE A 119 -14.34 8.15 -6.75
N ILE A 120 -14.08 8.59 -7.96
CA ILE A 120 -12.73 8.70 -8.47
C ILE A 120 -12.71 10.01 -9.25
N SER A 121 -11.94 11.00 -8.77
CA SER A 121 -11.80 12.33 -9.36
C SER A 121 -11.52 12.39 -10.87
N ILE A 122 -11.15 11.25 -11.47
CA ILE A 122 -10.76 11.19 -12.88
C ILE A 122 -11.84 10.64 -13.82
N LEU A 123 -12.97 10.13 -13.32
CA LEU A 123 -14.07 9.64 -14.15
C LEU A 123 -15.40 10.25 -13.72
N ASN A 124 -16.19 10.71 -14.68
CA ASN A 124 -17.60 11.00 -14.45
C ASN A 124 -18.46 9.72 -14.54
N LYS A 125 -19.77 9.85 -14.28
CA LYS A 125 -20.70 8.71 -14.27
C LYS A 125 -20.81 8.01 -15.63
N ASP A 126 -20.83 8.74 -16.73
CA ASP A 126 -20.98 8.17 -18.08
C ASP A 126 -19.70 7.45 -18.52
N GLU A 127 -18.53 8.00 -18.17
CA GLU A 127 -17.24 7.35 -18.37
C GLU A 127 -17.12 6.08 -17.52
N LEU A 128 -17.58 6.11 -16.27
CA LEU A 128 -17.59 4.92 -15.40
C LEU A 128 -18.51 3.82 -15.93
N ASN A 129 -19.69 4.17 -16.45
CA ASN A 129 -20.58 3.21 -17.11
C ASN A 129 -19.96 2.64 -18.39
N SER A 130 -19.31 3.49 -19.20
CA SER A 130 -18.63 3.06 -20.42
C SER A 130 -17.49 2.09 -20.11
N LEU A 131 -16.70 2.38 -19.06
CA LEU A 131 -15.67 1.49 -18.56
C LEU A 131 -16.25 0.16 -18.07
N ASN A 132 -17.36 0.19 -17.33
CA ASN A 132 -18.01 -1.03 -16.86
C ASN A 132 -18.47 -1.93 -18.03
N THR A 133 -19.06 -1.35 -19.07
CA THR A 133 -19.45 -2.08 -20.29
C THR A 133 -18.23 -2.69 -20.97
N TYR A 134 -17.15 -1.92 -21.15
CA TYR A 134 -15.91 -2.44 -21.72
C TYR A 134 -15.35 -3.62 -20.94
N LEU A 135 -15.33 -3.52 -19.61
CA LEU A 135 -14.85 -4.59 -18.73
C LEU A 135 -15.73 -5.85 -18.85
N MET A 136 -17.05 -5.68 -18.93
CA MET A 136 -18.01 -6.76 -19.15
C MET A 136 -17.77 -7.49 -20.47
N ASP A 137 -17.66 -6.75 -21.57
CA ASP A 137 -17.48 -7.32 -22.92
C ASP A 137 -16.18 -8.12 -23.05
N ASN A 138 -15.19 -7.85 -22.19
CA ASN A 138 -13.89 -8.51 -22.16
C ASN A 138 -13.74 -9.53 -21.02
N ASN A 139 -14.80 -9.81 -20.24
CA ASN A 139 -14.75 -10.70 -19.06
C ASN A 139 -13.65 -10.30 -18.05
N ILE A 140 -13.54 -9.00 -17.80
CA ILE A 140 -12.58 -8.40 -16.86
C ILE A 140 -13.35 -7.87 -15.67
N LYS A 141 -12.91 -8.23 -14.46
CA LYS A 141 -13.37 -7.60 -13.23
C LYS A 141 -12.41 -6.51 -12.81
N MET A 142 -12.92 -5.41 -12.30
CA MET A 142 -12.14 -4.37 -11.65
C MET A 142 -12.55 -4.23 -10.20
N ILE A 143 -11.55 -4.18 -9.30
CA ILE A 143 -11.75 -3.80 -7.91
C ILE A 143 -11.09 -2.45 -7.68
N VAL A 144 -11.86 -1.47 -7.21
CA VAL A 144 -11.37 -0.15 -6.83
C VAL A 144 -11.35 -0.07 -5.30
N LYS A 145 -10.15 0.01 -4.71
CA LYS A 145 -10.02 0.18 -3.26
C LYS A 145 -10.07 1.66 -2.91
N LEU A 146 -11.12 2.07 -2.21
CA LEU A 146 -11.29 3.46 -1.78
C LEU A 146 -10.29 3.82 -0.69
N HIS A 147 -9.88 5.10 -0.68
CA HIS A 147 -9.04 5.62 0.38
C HIS A 147 -9.87 5.80 1.66
N PRO A 148 -9.35 5.48 2.87
CA PRO A 148 -10.13 5.60 4.11
C PRO A 148 -10.62 7.01 4.44
N LEU A 149 -9.93 8.04 3.94
CA LEU A 149 -10.30 9.45 4.14
C LEU A 149 -11.23 9.99 3.05
N GLN A 150 -11.58 9.16 2.08
CA GLN A 150 -12.43 9.60 0.98
C GLN A 150 -13.88 9.68 1.46
N THR A 151 -14.52 10.82 1.19
CA THR A 151 -15.90 11.13 1.60
C THR A 151 -16.94 10.83 0.54
N ALA A 152 -16.51 10.63 -0.72
CA ALA A 152 -17.41 10.35 -1.83
C ALA A 152 -18.17 9.03 -1.63
N ASP A 153 -19.49 9.09 -1.74
CA ASP A 153 -20.38 7.97 -1.51
C ASP A 153 -20.55 7.13 -2.77
N THR A 154 -20.45 5.80 -2.64
CA THR A 154 -20.74 4.83 -3.68
C THR A 154 -22.20 4.36 -3.66
N GLN A 155 -23.01 4.83 -2.71
CA GLN A 155 -24.43 4.45 -2.62
C GLN A 155 -25.18 4.76 -3.91
N GLY A 156 -25.93 3.77 -4.40
CA GLY A 156 -26.72 3.87 -5.62
C GLY A 156 -25.95 3.69 -6.93
N ILE A 157 -24.65 3.38 -6.89
CA ILE A 157 -23.88 2.97 -8.07
C ILE A 157 -23.76 1.45 -8.07
N GLU A 158 -24.56 0.82 -8.92
CA GLU A 158 -24.52 -0.62 -9.15
C GLU A 158 -23.87 -0.88 -10.51
N LEU A 159 -22.70 -1.51 -10.47
CA LEU A 159 -21.90 -1.84 -11.65
C LEU A 159 -21.63 -3.34 -11.65
N SER A 160 -21.77 -3.98 -12.82
CA SER A 160 -21.64 -5.44 -12.93
C SER A 160 -20.21 -5.94 -12.84
N HIS A 161 -19.23 -5.13 -13.25
CA HIS A 161 -17.82 -5.52 -13.37
C HIS A 161 -16.85 -4.61 -12.62
N ILE A 162 -17.33 -3.51 -12.03
CA ILE A 162 -16.54 -2.63 -11.17
C ILE A 162 -17.07 -2.76 -9.74
N LYS A 163 -16.21 -3.21 -8.82
CA LYS A 163 -16.52 -3.29 -7.40
C LYS A 163 -15.70 -2.28 -6.61
N PHE A 164 -16.36 -1.38 -5.90
CA PHE A 164 -15.72 -0.56 -4.90
C PHE A 164 -15.56 -1.36 -3.59
N ILE A 165 -14.42 -1.20 -2.92
CA ILE A 165 -14.16 -1.85 -1.63
C ILE A 165 -13.47 -0.89 -0.67
N THR A 166 -13.93 -0.90 0.58
CA THR A 166 -13.35 -0.13 1.68
C THR A 166 -12.34 -0.94 2.49
N GLN A 167 -11.54 -0.26 3.32
CA GLN A 167 -10.65 -0.97 4.25
C GLN A 167 -11.42 -1.84 5.26
N ASP A 168 -12.58 -1.37 5.70
CA ASP A 168 -13.41 -2.10 6.67
C ASP A 168 -13.99 -3.40 6.08
N GLU A 169 -14.40 -3.40 4.82
CA GLU A 169 -14.87 -4.61 4.14
C GLU A 169 -13.76 -5.64 3.97
N LEU A 170 -12.54 -5.20 3.65
CA LEU A 170 -11.37 -6.08 3.61
C LEU A 170 -11.12 -6.73 4.98
N ASN A 171 -11.11 -5.91 6.04
CA ASN A 171 -10.92 -6.38 7.41
C ASN A 171 -12.00 -7.39 7.83
N ARG A 172 -13.29 -7.11 7.54
CA ARG A 172 -14.41 -8.02 7.84
C ARG A 172 -14.33 -9.34 7.08
N SER A 173 -13.64 -9.36 5.95
CA SER A 173 -13.49 -10.53 5.09
C SER A 173 -12.17 -11.28 5.30
N ASP A 174 -11.38 -10.92 6.33
CA ASP A 174 -10.04 -11.46 6.55
C ASP A 174 -9.16 -11.41 5.28
N MET A 175 -9.23 -10.27 4.59
CA MET A 175 -8.45 -9.97 3.41
C MET A 175 -7.63 -8.70 3.62
N THR A 176 -6.49 -8.62 2.95
CA THR A 176 -5.66 -7.42 2.89
C THR A 176 -5.56 -6.92 1.44
N VAL A 177 -4.94 -5.75 1.26
CA VAL A 177 -4.59 -5.29 -0.10
C VAL A 177 -3.63 -6.26 -0.81
N TYR A 178 -2.79 -6.97 -0.07
CA TYR A 178 -1.86 -7.96 -0.62
C TYR A 178 -2.59 -9.24 -1.04
N THR A 179 -3.70 -9.60 -0.40
CA THR A 179 -4.62 -10.63 -0.91
C THR A 179 -5.21 -10.24 -2.26
N LEU A 180 -5.52 -8.96 -2.48
CA LEU A 180 -6.01 -8.48 -3.77
C LEU A 180 -4.90 -8.44 -4.83
N LEU A 181 -3.72 -7.91 -4.49
CA LEU A 181 -2.59 -7.74 -5.42
C LEU A 181 -2.19 -9.06 -6.08
N ARG A 182 -2.05 -10.14 -5.30
CA ARG A 182 -1.70 -11.46 -5.84
C ARG A 182 -2.70 -12.04 -6.84
N ASN A 183 -3.94 -11.56 -6.82
CA ASN A 183 -4.99 -12.02 -7.72
C ASN A 183 -5.11 -11.16 -8.97
N ALA A 184 -4.46 -9.99 -8.99
CA ALA A 184 -4.62 -9.00 -10.04
C ALA A 184 -3.69 -9.28 -11.22
N ASP A 185 -4.27 -9.39 -12.41
CA ASP A 185 -3.57 -9.44 -13.70
C ASP A 185 -3.08 -8.06 -14.16
N GLY A 186 -3.61 -6.98 -13.58
CA GLY A 186 -3.14 -5.62 -13.80
C GLY A 186 -3.38 -4.71 -12.61
N LEU A 187 -2.49 -3.72 -12.42
CA LEU A 187 -2.60 -2.69 -11.40
C LEU A 187 -2.74 -1.31 -12.06
N ILE A 188 -3.77 -0.57 -11.66
CA ILE A 188 -3.90 0.87 -11.93
C ILE A 188 -3.60 1.61 -10.61
N THR A 189 -2.60 2.49 -10.63
CA THR A 189 -2.24 3.33 -9.47
C THR A 189 -1.58 4.61 -9.97
N ASP A 190 -1.30 5.55 -9.08
CA ASP A 190 -0.61 6.81 -9.38
C ASP A 190 0.70 6.94 -8.58
N TYR A 191 0.78 7.85 -7.60
CA TYR A 191 2.00 8.12 -6.84
C TYR A 191 2.07 7.28 -5.57
N SER A 192 1.87 5.97 -5.70
CA SER A 192 1.81 5.02 -4.58
C SER A 192 3.02 4.11 -4.56
N SER A 193 3.62 3.87 -3.39
CA SER A 193 4.71 2.89 -3.25
C SER A 193 4.26 1.44 -3.51
N VAL A 194 2.95 1.17 -3.61
CA VAL A 194 2.42 -0.17 -3.88
C VAL A 194 2.84 -0.72 -5.24
N TYR A 195 3.18 0.13 -6.23
CA TYR A 195 3.64 -0.36 -7.52
C TYR A 195 4.95 -1.15 -7.39
N PHE A 196 5.84 -0.75 -6.48
CA PHE A 196 7.07 -1.50 -6.20
C PHE A 196 6.77 -2.89 -5.63
N ASP A 197 5.75 -2.99 -4.77
CA ASP A 197 5.34 -4.27 -4.21
C ASP A 197 4.71 -5.15 -5.31
N TYR A 198 3.88 -4.58 -6.20
CA TYR A 198 3.23 -5.32 -7.29
C TYR A 198 4.21 -5.86 -8.33
N MET A 199 5.31 -5.15 -8.60
CA MET A 199 6.37 -5.61 -9.51
C MET A 199 7.07 -6.92 -9.08
N LEU A 200 6.76 -7.45 -7.90
CA LEU A 200 7.26 -8.74 -7.44
C LEU A 200 6.49 -9.95 -8.01
N LEU A 201 5.34 -9.73 -8.65
CA LEU A 201 4.48 -10.76 -9.26
C LEU A 201 4.77 -10.93 -10.76
#